data_AF-A0A7J4IJ77-F1
#
_entry.id   AF-A0A7J4IJ77-F1
#
_cell.length_a   1.000
_cell.length_b   1.000
_cell.length_c   1.000
_cell.angle_alpha   90.00
_cell.angle_beta   90.00
_cell.angle_gamma   90.00
#
_symmetry.space_group_name_H-M   'P 1'
#
loop_
_entity.id
_entity.type
_entity.pdbx_description
1 polymer ?
#
loop_
_entity_poly.entity_id
_entity_poly.type
_entity_poly.pdbx_seq_one_letter_code
_entity_poly.pdbx_strand_id
1 'polypeptide(L)' 'MADDDYVHVTCHACEGAGCTNCGRRGWVEVRPPATPCPHCGGECCIYCGYTGWADLRPKYDNEETAAAGRCDRSGCCD' A
#
# COMPACT_ATOMS: atom_id res chain seq x y z
N MET A 1 8.21 -11.45 -14.10
CA MET A 1 6.90 -10.86 -13.77
C MET A 1 6.56 -11.40 -12.39
N ALA A 2 7.02 -10.73 -11.34
CA ALA A 2 6.80 -11.23 -9.99
C ALA A 2 5.34 -10.95 -9.66
N ASP A 3 4.57 -12.03 -9.55
CA ASP A 3 3.26 -12.06 -8.94
C ASP A 3 3.39 -11.36 -7.59
N ASP A 4 2.85 -10.15 -7.49
CA ASP A 4 2.82 -9.42 -6.25
C ASP A 4 1.78 -10.13 -5.40
N ASP A 5 2.26 -11.09 -4.60
CA ASP A 5 1.47 -11.98 -3.74
C ASP A 5 0.83 -11.14 -2.64
N TYR A 6 -0.11 -10.26 -2.98
CA TYR A 6 -0.87 -9.51 -2.00
C TYR A 6 -1.93 -10.43 -1.41
N VAL A 7 -1.98 -10.46 -0.08
CA VAL A 7 -3.02 -11.20 0.63
C VAL A 7 -4.12 -10.27 1.08
N HIS A 8 -5.36 -10.76 1.00
CA HIS A 8 -6.52 -10.06 1.53
C HIS A 8 -6.56 -10.21 3.05
N VAL A 9 -6.52 -9.09 3.76
CA VAL A 9 -6.69 -9.04 5.21
C VAL A 9 -7.85 -8.13 5.57
N THR A 10 -8.54 -8.48 6.66
CA THR A 10 -9.65 -7.68 7.17
C THR A 10 -9.14 -6.31 7.60
N CYS A 11 -9.84 -5.24 7.20
CA CYS A 11 -9.46 -3.89 7.60
C CYS A 11 -9.64 -3.73 9.11
N HIS A 12 -8.57 -3.40 9.84
CA HIS A 12 -8.60 -3.31 11.31
C HIS A 12 -9.46 -2.15 11.80
N ALA A 13 -9.58 -1.08 11.01
CA ALA A 13 -10.36 0.10 11.37
C ALA A 13 -11.88 -0.09 11.31
N CYS A 14 -12.36 -1.04 10.51
CA CYS A 14 -13.80 -1.29 10.37
C CYS A 14 -14.19 -2.75 10.62
N GLU A 15 -13.21 -3.60 10.93
CA GLU A 15 -13.39 -5.02 11.24
C GLU A 15 -14.23 -5.77 10.18
N GLY A 16 -14.13 -5.38 8.91
CA GLY A 16 -14.91 -5.96 7.81
C GLY A 16 -16.19 -5.23 7.44
N ALA A 17 -16.59 -4.18 8.16
CA ALA A 17 -17.83 -3.44 7.89
C ALA A 17 -17.78 -2.59 6.61
N GLY A 18 -16.59 -2.21 6.13
CA GLY A 18 -16.42 -1.46 4.88
C GLY A 18 -16.40 0.06 5.06
N CYS A 19 -15.31 0.60 5.61
CA CYS A 19 -15.09 2.05 5.71
C CYS A 19 -14.52 2.67 4.42
N THR A 20 -14.52 4.01 4.32
CA THR A 20 -13.90 4.77 3.23
C THR A 20 -12.40 4.47 3.07
N ASN A 21 -11.69 4.15 4.16
CA ASN A 21 -10.25 3.84 4.12
C ASN A 21 -9.94 2.55 3.36
N CYS A 22 -10.79 1.52 3.48
CA CYS A 22 -10.71 0.29 2.68
C CYS A 22 -11.49 0.36 1.36
N GLY A 23 -12.01 1.54 0.97
CA GLY A 23 -12.83 1.69 -0.24
C GLY A 23 -14.19 0.99 -0.16
N ARG A 24 -14.77 0.91 1.04
CA ARG A 24 -16.04 0.21 1.34
C ARG A 24 -16.03 -1.29 1.04
N ARG A 25 -14.85 -1.90 0.92
CA ARG A 25 -14.70 -3.35 0.70
C ARG A 25 -14.77 -4.17 1.99
N GLY A 26 -14.31 -3.62 3.10
CA GLY A 26 -14.15 -4.31 4.39
C GLY A 26 -12.78 -4.99 4.56
N TRP A 27 -11.99 -5.08 3.49
CA TRP A 27 -10.68 -5.72 3.45
C TRP A 27 -9.68 -4.85 2.69
N VAL A 28 -8.39 -5.12 2.91
CA VAL A 28 -7.26 -4.46 2.24
C VAL A 28 -6.26 -5.52 1.77
N GLU A 29 -5.48 -5.15 0.76
CA GLU A 29 -4.42 -5.98 0.18
C GLU A 29 -3.09 -5.56 0.81
N VAL A 30 -2.35 -6.51 1.38
CA VAL A 30 -1.05 -6.27 2.04
C VAL A 30 -0.02 -7.27 1.55
N ARG A 31 1.24 -6.88 1.49
CA ARG A 31 2.31 -7.85 1.20
C ARG A 31 2.54 -8.79 2.39
N PRO A 32 2.75 -10.08 2.15
CA PRO A 32 3.13 -11.03 3.18
C PRO A 32 4.58 -10.76 3.63
N PRO A 33 4.87 -10.92 4.94
CA PRO A 33 3.94 -11.30 6.00
C PRO A 33 2.99 -10.15 6.37
N ALA A 34 1.69 -10.46 6.50
CA ALA A 34 0.69 -9.49 6.94
C ALA A 34 1.00 -9.03 8.36
N THR A 35 1.62 -7.85 8.47
CA THR A 35 2.09 -7.31 9.74
C THR A 35 1.33 -6.03 10.10
N PRO A 36 1.05 -5.82 11.39
CA PRO A 36 0.43 -4.58 11.84
C PRO A 36 1.38 -3.40 11.60
N CYS A 37 0.82 -2.21 11.43
CA CYS A 37 1.61 -1.01 11.17
C CYS A 37 2.70 -0.81 12.23
N PRO A 38 3.99 -0.72 11.87
CA PRO A 38 5.08 -0.61 12.85
C PRO A 38 5.06 0.73 13.62
N HIS A 39 4.40 1.75 13.08
CA HIS A 39 4.29 3.07 13.71
C HIS A 39 3.24 3.12 14.82
N CYS A 40 2.14 2.38 14.68
CA CYS A 40 1.01 2.45 15.62
C CYS A 40 0.61 1.08 16.19
N GLY A 41 1.31 0.01 15.84
CA GLY A 41 0.99 -1.35 16.28
C GLY A 41 -0.38 -1.88 15.84
N GLY A 42 -1.05 -1.23 14.89
CA GLY A 42 -2.42 -1.59 14.47
C GLY A 42 -3.52 -0.62 14.93
N GLU A 43 -3.18 0.44 15.68
CA GLU A 43 -4.14 1.46 16.15
C GLU A 43 -4.63 2.44 15.06
N CYS A 44 -4.44 2.13 13.78
CA CYS A 44 -4.97 2.88 12.63
C CYS A 44 -4.51 4.36 12.58
N CYS A 45 -3.24 4.60 12.24
CA CYS A 45 -2.69 5.96 12.06
C CYS A 45 -2.66 6.43 10.59
N ILE A 46 -2.28 7.70 10.38
CA ILE A 46 -2.11 8.31 9.03
C ILE A 46 -1.15 7.53 8.13
N TYR A 47 -0.11 6.89 8.69
CA TYR A 47 0.92 6.18 7.93
C TYR A 47 0.42 4.87 7.32
N CYS A 48 -0.57 4.22 7.95
CA CYS A 48 -1.23 3.03 7.42
C CYS A 48 -2.52 3.36 6.66
N GLY A 49 -2.76 4.64 6.34
CA GLY A 49 -4.01 5.09 5.73
C GLY A 49 -5.25 4.75 6.58
N TYR A 50 -5.10 4.69 7.90
CA TYR A 50 -6.15 4.27 8.85
C TYR A 50 -6.72 2.88 8.57
N THR A 51 -5.89 1.94 8.12
CA THR A 51 -6.30 0.54 7.91
C THR A 51 -5.77 -0.43 8.96
N GLY A 52 -4.70 -0.03 9.67
CA GLY A 52 -4.03 -0.82 10.71
C GLY A 52 -2.86 -1.67 10.21
N TRP A 53 -2.66 -1.79 8.90
CA TRP A 53 -1.69 -2.71 8.32
C TRP A 53 -0.47 -2.02 7.70
N ALA A 54 0.66 -2.71 7.69
CA ALA A 54 1.86 -2.33 6.94
C ALA A 54 1.78 -2.83 5.49
N ASP A 55 2.66 -2.31 4.63
CA ASP A 55 2.87 -2.77 3.25
C ASP A 55 1.58 -2.96 2.44
N LEU A 56 0.66 -2.00 2.59
CA LEU A 56 -0.60 -1.95 1.85
C LEU A 56 -0.33 -1.76 0.35
N ARG A 57 -1.11 -2.46 -0.47
CA ARG A 57 -1.13 -2.23 -1.91
C ARG A 57 -1.53 -0.77 -2.19
N PRO A 58 -0.71 -0.01 -2.94
CA PRO A 58 -1.09 1.35 -3.34
C PRO A 58 -2.37 1.31 -4.19
N LYS A 59 -3.32 2.19 -3.90
CA LYS A 59 -4.59 2.27 -4.63
C LYS A 59 -4.45 2.85 -6.05
N TYR A 60 -3.36 3.56 -6.29
CA TYR A 60 -3.04 4.19 -7.57
C TYR A 60 -1.65 3.67 -7.98
N ASP A 61 -1.63 2.51 -8.63
CA ASP A 61 -0.48 2.09 -9.44
C ASP A 61 -0.44 3.00 -10.67
N ASN A 62 0.08 4.22 -10.52
CA ASN A 62 0.53 4.98 -11.67
C ASN A 62 1.83 4.33 -12.14
N GLU A 63 1.70 3.43 -13.12
CA GLU A 63 2.80 2.75 -13.83
C GLU A 63 3.87 3.74 -14.35
N GLU A 64 3.57 5.04 -14.36
CA GLU A 64 4.46 6.14 -14.74
C GLU A 64 5.57 6.44 -13.70
N THR A 65 5.39 6.17 -12.40
CA THR A 65 6.40 6.52 -11.37
C THR A 65 7.45 5.42 -11.14
N ALA A 66 7.17 4.16 -11.52
CA ALA A 66 8.15 3.07 -11.42
C ALA A 66 9.27 3.16 -12.48
N ALA A 67 9.13 4.02 -13.50
CA ALA A 67 10.10 4.21 -14.58
C ALA A 67 11.03 5.43 -14.38
N ALA A 68 10.83 6.27 -13.36
CA ALA A 68 11.62 7.49 -13.14
C ALA A 68 13.01 7.25 -12.50
N GLY A 69 13.55 6.03 -12.64
CA GLY A 69 14.89 5.63 -12.19
C GLY A 69 15.90 5.40 -13.32
N ARG A 70 15.55 5.68 -14.58
CA ARG A 70 16.54 5.76 -15.67
C ARG A 70 16.84 7.22 -15.96
N CYS A 71 17.67 7.80 -15.10
CA CYS A 71 18.50 8.94 -15.47
C CYS A 71 19.40 8.46 -16.62
N ASP A 72 18.92 8.57 -17.85
CA ASP A 72 19.72 8.32 -19.04
C ASP A 72 20.86 9.32 -19.05
N ARG A 73 22.06 8.81 -18.80
CA ARG A 73 23.33 9.53 -18.75
C ARG A 73 23.72 9.93 -20.18
N SER A 74 23.00 10.90 -20.73
CA SER A 74 23.29 11.58 -22.00
C SER A 74 23.03 13.08 -21.76
N GLY A 75 23.93 13.84 -21.14
CA GLY A 75 25.24 14.09 -21.72
C GLY A 75 25.12 14.93 -22.99
N CYS A 76 24.55 16.14 -22.92
CA CYS A 76 24.73 17.21 -23.91
C CYS A 76 24.51 18.56 -23.21
N CYS A 77 25.63 19.19 -22.85
CA CYS A 77 25.78 20.63 -22.64
C CYS A 77 25.54 21.36 -23.96
N ASP A 78 24.73 22.43 -23.92
CA ASP A 78 24.73 23.49 -24.94
C ASP A 78 25.83 24.51 -24.58
#